data_AF-A0A1F4A7X2-F1
#
_entry.id   AF-A0A1F4A7X2-F1
#
_cell.length_a   1.000
_cell.length_b   1.000
_cell.length_c   1.000
_cell.angle_alpha   90.00
_cell.angle_beta   90.00
_cell.angle_gamma   90.00
#
_symmetry.space_group_name_H-M   'P 1'
#
loop_
_entity.id
_entity.type
_entity.pdbx_description
1 polymer ?
#
loop_
_entity_poly.entity_id
_entity_poly.type
_entity_poly.pdbx_seq_one_letter_code
_entity_poly.pdbx_strand_id
1 'polypeptide(L)'
;MIGLPDPRCYGAGADDNELLRFASKAGGEDAATTELRSLVRHHLAAGDDAALSEALSAAPSDFVYRRLWNAICWTAEGHDAGENDATVVARPFAIPVVVVAGARRSLRVPGALPDITEVHSLLERQGVVGTTRNFGLSPDLIPLETLERIRPSRVYRWNHVYAAGALDGMEGAAIEVAAGREQAHLRFLVGAGITPAHLPSFLETAADIGRWGALFTRTLARQLAQSGLELLPLARPPAALLAAAHAGRRAVIETAFELFASHAVRTCRMTAGEPVVIVSAHRNGHAGELRVSVSSMLDDALLEGFCWPLHPLDELNEIVSSIEVLLEACRVGDVRWVPEFATEPSAAPAAAFISVRDFDRTAGTPGRH
;
A
#
# COMPACT_ATOMS: atom_id res chain seq x y z
N MET A 1 -0.33 -4.17 24.85
CA MET A 1 -0.12 -3.12 23.84
C MET A 1 1.25 -2.53 24.12
N ILE A 2 2.24 -2.92 23.34
CA ILE A 2 3.61 -2.42 23.50
C ILE A 2 3.66 -1.08 22.77
N GLY A 3 3.90 0.01 23.51
CA GLY A 3 3.77 1.37 22.99
C GLY A 3 5.03 1.79 22.22
N LEU A 4 5.11 1.43 20.93
CA LEU A 4 6.03 2.13 20.02
C LEU A 4 5.52 3.57 19.81
N PRO A 5 6.41 4.57 19.84
CA PRO A 5 6.01 5.93 19.51
C PRO A 5 5.77 6.05 17.99
N ASP A 6 4.79 6.85 17.57
CA ASP A 6 4.54 7.09 16.15
C ASP A 6 5.64 8.00 15.56
N PRO A 7 6.49 7.52 14.64
CA PRO A 7 7.58 8.31 14.11
C PRO A 7 7.15 9.27 13.00
N ARG A 8 5.90 9.22 12.55
CA ARG A 8 5.41 10.14 11.53
C ARG A 8 5.39 11.57 12.07
N CYS A 9 5.58 12.52 11.16
CA CYS A 9 5.48 13.94 11.43
C CYS A 9 4.22 14.46 10.73
N TYR A 10 3.35 15.14 11.48
CA TYR A 10 2.13 15.76 10.97
C TYR A 10 2.29 17.28 10.88
N GLY A 11 1.44 17.91 10.08
CA GLY A 11 1.44 19.37 9.91
C GLY A 11 1.04 20.10 11.20
N ALA A 12 1.16 21.44 11.19
CA ALA A 12 0.74 22.26 12.32
C ALA A 12 -0.79 22.47 12.40
N GLY A 13 -1.54 22.05 11.38
CA GLY A 13 -2.92 22.48 11.17
C GLY A 13 -3.01 23.89 10.56
N ALA A 14 -4.22 24.27 10.18
CA ALA A 14 -4.56 25.64 9.78
C ALA A 14 -6.02 25.92 10.19
N ASP A 15 -6.21 26.75 11.22
CA ASP A 15 -7.54 26.99 11.82
C ASP A 15 -8.54 27.58 10.82
N ASP A 16 -8.04 28.37 9.86
CA ASP A 16 -8.84 28.98 8.79
C ASP A 16 -9.14 28.01 7.62
N ASN A 17 -8.50 26.83 7.58
CA ASN A 17 -8.74 25.84 6.53
C ASN A 17 -9.99 25.02 6.88
N GLU A 18 -11.07 25.24 6.13
CA GLU A 18 -12.36 24.58 6.40
C GLU A 18 -12.30 23.06 6.25
N LEU A 19 -11.52 22.53 5.31
CA LEU A 19 -11.33 21.08 5.14
C LEU A 19 -10.75 20.47 6.42
N LEU A 20 -9.70 21.09 6.98
CA LEU A 20 -9.08 20.65 8.23
C LEU A 20 -10.01 20.83 9.42
N ARG A 21 -10.73 21.95 9.50
CA ARG A 21 -11.71 22.23 10.56
C ARG A 21 -12.78 21.16 10.64
N PHE A 22 -13.35 20.74 9.51
CA PHE A 22 -14.36 19.67 9.49
C PHE A 22 -13.77 18.26 9.65
N ALA A 23 -12.59 18.00 9.10
CA ALA A 23 -11.87 16.74 9.30
C ALA A 23 -11.37 16.55 10.76
N SER A 24 -11.23 17.62 11.54
CA SER A 24 -10.81 17.55 12.95
C SER A 24 -11.95 17.26 13.92
N LYS A 25 -13.21 17.42 13.52
CA LYS A 25 -14.35 17.13 14.39
C LYS A 25 -14.40 15.63 14.69
N ALA A 26 -14.66 15.26 15.95
CA ALA A 26 -14.89 13.87 16.35
C ALA A 26 -16.38 13.54 16.24
N GLY A 27 -16.72 12.36 15.72
CA GLY A 27 -18.10 11.93 15.49
C GLY A 27 -18.24 11.12 14.19
N GLY A 28 -19.22 10.21 14.13
CA GLY A 28 -19.47 9.26 13.03
C GLY A 28 -20.02 9.91 11.74
N GLU A 29 -20.95 9.25 11.04
CA GLU A 29 -21.69 9.84 9.91
C GLU A 29 -22.61 10.97 10.40
N ASP A 30 -22.02 12.12 10.70
CA ASP A 30 -22.66 13.30 11.23
C ASP A 30 -22.67 14.46 10.22
N ALA A 31 -23.25 15.59 10.62
CA ALA A 31 -23.28 16.81 9.82
C ALA A 31 -21.86 17.27 9.40
N ALA A 32 -20.83 17.01 10.21
CA ALA A 32 -19.46 17.38 9.88
C ALA A 32 -18.88 16.54 8.72
N THR A 33 -19.18 15.24 8.68
CA THR A 33 -18.83 14.38 7.53
C THR A 33 -19.52 14.85 6.25
N THR A 34 -20.79 15.23 6.35
CA THR A 34 -21.56 15.73 5.20
C THR A 34 -20.95 17.01 4.66
N GLU A 35 -20.60 17.96 5.52
CA GLU A 35 -19.97 19.21 5.08
C GLU A 35 -18.55 19.04 4.58
N LEU A 36 -17.76 18.14 5.18
CA LEU A 36 -16.45 17.79 4.64
C LEU A 36 -16.57 17.25 3.20
N ARG A 37 -17.51 16.33 2.96
CA ARG A 37 -17.78 15.80 1.60
C ARG A 37 -18.27 16.90 0.65
N SER A 38 -19.09 17.84 1.12
CA SER A 38 -19.55 18.99 0.35
C SER A 38 -18.39 19.90 -0.11
N LEU A 39 -17.51 20.26 0.82
CA LEU A 39 -16.30 21.05 0.54
C LEU A 39 -15.35 20.32 -0.42
N VAL A 40 -15.09 19.03 -0.17
CA VAL A 40 -14.29 18.20 -1.07
C VAL A 40 -14.89 18.17 -2.47
N ARG A 41 -16.21 17.97 -2.61
CA ARG A 41 -16.90 17.98 -3.90
C ARG A 41 -16.71 19.31 -4.63
N HIS A 42 -16.77 20.43 -3.92
CA HIS A 42 -16.52 21.75 -4.49
C HIS A 42 -15.10 21.85 -5.10
N HIS A 43 -14.05 21.47 -4.37
CA HIS A 43 -12.68 21.48 -4.88
C HIS A 43 -12.48 20.50 -6.05
N LEU A 44 -13.03 19.28 -5.97
CA LEU A 44 -12.93 18.29 -7.04
C LEU A 44 -13.61 18.76 -8.34
N ALA A 45 -14.81 19.36 -8.23
CA ALA A 45 -15.52 19.92 -9.38
C ALA A 45 -14.76 21.10 -10.00
N ALA A 46 -14.14 21.95 -9.18
CA ALA A 46 -13.29 23.05 -9.63
C ALA A 46 -11.94 22.59 -10.23
N GLY A 47 -11.52 21.34 -9.99
CA GLY A 47 -10.20 20.85 -10.38
C GLY A 47 -9.08 21.38 -9.48
N ASP A 48 -9.40 21.78 -8.25
CA ASP A 48 -8.49 22.37 -7.28
C ASP A 48 -7.82 21.29 -6.41
N ASP A 49 -7.05 20.41 -7.06
CA ASP A 49 -6.28 19.36 -6.37
C ASP A 49 -5.17 19.96 -5.49
N ALA A 50 -4.74 21.20 -5.78
CA ALA A 50 -3.71 21.89 -5.02
C ALA A 50 -4.19 22.18 -3.59
N ALA A 51 -5.39 22.73 -3.43
CA ALA A 51 -5.96 22.97 -2.10
C ALA A 51 -6.16 21.66 -1.30
N LEU A 52 -6.56 20.58 -1.96
CA LEU A 52 -6.69 19.25 -1.32
C LEU A 52 -5.33 18.72 -0.86
N SER A 53 -4.31 18.83 -1.71
CA SER A 53 -2.93 18.43 -1.39
C SER A 53 -2.33 19.26 -0.26
N GLU A 54 -2.58 20.57 -0.25
CA GLU A 54 -2.15 21.48 0.81
C GLU A 54 -2.81 21.13 2.14
N ALA A 55 -4.12 20.88 2.14
CA ALA A 55 -4.86 20.45 3.33
C ALA A 55 -4.32 19.12 3.88
N LEU A 56 -4.07 18.11 3.03
CA LEU A 56 -3.46 16.85 3.47
C LEU A 56 -2.07 17.05 4.09
N SER A 57 -1.25 17.91 3.50
CA SER A 57 0.10 18.21 4.01
C SER A 57 0.07 18.96 5.34
N ALA A 58 -0.97 19.78 5.55
CA ALA A 58 -1.17 20.56 6.77
C ALA A 58 -1.94 19.79 7.87
N ALA A 59 -2.41 18.56 7.60
CA ALA A 59 -3.20 17.78 8.55
C ALA A 59 -2.41 17.56 9.87
N PRO A 60 -2.99 17.88 11.04
CA PRO A 60 -2.27 17.88 12.32
C PRO A 60 -2.15 16.52 12.99
N SER A 61 -2.78 15.48 12.44
CA SER A 61 -2.71 14.11 12.96
C SER A 61 -3.08 13.08 11.89
N ASP A 62 -2.79 11.81 12.19
CA ASP A 62 -3.20 10.66 11.39
C ASP A 62 -4.73 10.61 11.22
N PHE A 63 -5.47 10.94 12.29
CA PHE A 63 -6.92 10.95 12.30
C PHE A 63 -7.47 11.96 11.28
N VAL A 64 -6.96 13.19 11.31
CA VAL A 64 -7.41 14.26 10.39
C VAL A 64 -7.01 13.93 8.96
N TYR A 65 -5.78 13.45 8.74
CA TYR A 65 -5.32 13.02 7.43
C TYR A 65 -6.21 11.94 6.85
N ARG A 66 -6.47 10.86 7.61
CA ARG A 66 -7.30 9.73 7.17
C ARG A 66 -8.73 10.17 6.89
N ARG A 67 -9.34 10.99 7.76
CA ARG A 67 -10.71 11.48 7.54
C ARG A 67 -10.82 12.33 6.27
N LEU A 68 -9.86 13.22 6.04
CA LEU A 68 -9.81 14.03 4.81
C LEU A 68 -9.58 13.15 3.57
N TRP A 69 -8.60 12.25 3.59
CA TRP A 69 -8.33 11.34 2.48
C TRP A 69 -9.53 10.46 2.15
N ASN A 70 -10.18 9.88 3.17
CA ASN A 70 -11.37 9.06 2.98
C ASN A 70 -12.53 9.87 2.39
N ALA A 71 -12.69 11.15 2.76
CA ALA A 71 -13.67 12.02 2.14
C ALA A 71 -13.33 12.33 0.67
N ILE A 72 -12.05 12.51 0.34
CA ILE A 72 -11.56 12.66 -1.04
C ILE A 72 -11.87 11.41 -1.86
N CYS A 73 -11.44 10.22 -1.42
CA CYS A 73 -11.71 8.96 -2.12
C CYS A 73 -13.22 8.74 -2.28
N TRP A 74 -13.98 8.87 -1.20
CA TRP A 74 -15.44 8.68 -1.23
C TRP A 74 -16.11 9.58 -2.26
N THR A 75 -15.73 10.86 -2.31
CA THR A 75 -16.37 11.83 -3.21
C THR A 75 -15.88 11.67 -4.66
N ALA A 76 -14.60 11.36 -4.87
CA ALA A 76 -14.01 11.20 -6.20
C ALA A 76 -14.40 9.88 -6.88
N GLU A 77 -14.52 8.81 -6.11
CA GLU A 77 -14.74 7.44 -6.59
C GLU A 77 -16.18 6.97 -6.43
N GLY A 78 -16.94 7.62 -5.54
CA GLY A 78 -18.35 7.35 -5.31
C GLY A 78 -19.27 8.06 -6.30
N HIS A 79 -20.52 7.62 -6.29
CA HIS A 79 -21.61 8.25 -7.04
C HIS A 79 -22.82 8.38 -6.12
N ASP A 80 -23.35 9.59 -5.96
CA ASP A 80 -24.57 9.84 -5.19
C ASP A 80 -25.81 9.54 -6.06
N ALA A 81 -25.84 8.34 -6.65
CA ALA A 81 -26.94 7.89 -7.50
C ALA A 81 -28.11 7.39 -6.64
N GLY A 82 -29.29 7.96 -6.83
CA GLY A 82 -30.53 7.35 -6.35
C GLY A 82 -30.81 6.03 -7.08
N GLU A 83 -31.68 5.18 -6.55
CA GLU A 83 -32.01 3.85 -7.13
C GLU A 83 -32.47 3.89 -8.60
N ASN A 84 -32.94 5.04 -9.08
CA ASN A 84 -33.40 5.25 -10.46
C ASN A 84 -32.43 6.08 -11.34
N ASP A 85 -31.21 6.35 -10.87
CA ASP A 85 -30.24 7.14 -11.63
C ASP A 85 -29.61 6.30 -12.76
N ALA A 86 -30.12 6.49 -13.97
CA ALA A 86 -29.65 5.81 -15.18
C ALA A 86 -28.39 6.46 -15.79
N THR A 87 -27.74 7.41 -15.11
CA THR A 87 -26.52 8.06 -15.61
C THR A 87 -25.43 7.03 -15.83
N VAL A 88 -24.92 6.99 -17.07
CA VAL A 88 -23.84 6.08 -17.48
C VAL A 88 -22.51 6.72 -17.16
N VAL A 89 -21.69 6.02 -16.39
CA VAL A 89 -20.41 6.52 -15.88
C VAL A 89 -19.29 5.54 -16.19
N ALA A 90 -18.06 6.05 -16.28
CA ALA A 90 -16.89 5.20 -16.27
C ALA A 90 -16.47 4.96 -14.82
N ARG A 91 -16.44 3.70 -14.38
CA ARG A 91 -15.99 3.29 -13.05
C ARG A 91 -14.62 2.65 -13.17
N PRO A 92 -13.52 3.44 -13.12
CA PRO A 92 -12.19 2.89 -13.18
C PRO A 92 -11.83 2.18 -11.88
N PHE A 93 -11.02 1.13 -11.99
CA PHE A 93 -10.54 0.33 -10.88
C PHE A 93 -9.10 -0.12 -11.14
N ALA A 94 -8.43 -0.56 -10.07
CA ALA A 94 -7.15 -1.23 -10.16
C ALA A 94 -7.17 -2.53 -9.37
N ILE A 95 -6.52 -3.55 -9.93
CA ILE A 95 -6.22 -4.83 -9.28
C ILE A 95 -4.76 -4.77 -8.84
N PRO A 96 -4.47 -4.64 -7.53
CA PRO A 96 -3.10 -4.73 -7.06
C PRO A 96 -2.58 -6.16 -7.28
N VAL A 97 -1.37 -6.27 -7.84
CA VAL A 97 -0.66 -7.53 -8.07
C VAL A 97 0.68 -7.43 -7.37
N VAL A 98 0.80 -8.16 -6.25
CA VAL A 98 2.07 -8.33 -5.56
C VAL A 98 2.83 -9.45 -6.28
N VAL A 99 3.93 -9.09 -6.92
CA VAL A 99 4.76 -10.00 -7.69
C VAL A 99 5.96 -10.40 -6.83
N VAL A 100 5.96 -11.63 -6.33
CA VAL A 100 7.16 -12.22 -5.73
C VAL A 100 8.02 -12.78 -6.85
N ALA A 101 9.26 -12.30 -6.95
CA ALA A 101 10.18 -12.68 -8.01
C ALA A 101 11.55 -13.05 -7.45
N GLY A 102 12.13 -14.14 -7.96
CA GLY A 102 13.48 -14.59 -7.66
C GLY A 102 14.24 -14.90 -8.95
N ALA A 103 15.52 -14.56 -9.00
CA ALA A 103 16.37 -14.86 -10.15
C ALA A 103 17.83 -15.11 -9.74
N ARG A 104 18.51 -16.01 -10.46
CA ARG A 104 19.95 -16.27 -10.26
C ARG A 104 20.86 -15.17 -10.84
N ARG A 105 20.35 -14.46 -11.84
CA ARG A 105 20.98 -13.29 -12.48
C ARG A 105 19.95 -12.19 -12.52
N SER A 106 20.38 -10.93 -12.61
CA SER A 106 19.43 -9.84 -12.76
C SER A 106 18.61 -10.03 -14.05
N LEU A 107 17.29 -9.88 -13.93
CA LEU A 107 16.34 -10.06 -15.03
C LEU A 107 15.35 -8.90 -15.06
N ARG A 108 14.76 -8.70 -16.24
CA ARG A 108 13.75 -7.67 -16.49
C ARG A 108 12.47 -8.32 -16.97
N VAL A 109 11.41 -8.23 -16.16
CA VAL A 109 10.08 -8.70 -16.53
C VAL A 109 9.35 -7.57 -17.28
N PRO A 110 8.70 -7.84 -18.43
CA PRO A 110 7.99 -6.83 -19.20
C PRO A 110 6.95 -6.09 -18.37
N GLY A 111 6.80 -4.79 -18.63
CA GLY A 111 5.81 -3.93 -17.98
C GLY A 111 4.40 -4.03 -18.58
N ALA A 112 4.13 -5.06 -19.38
CA ALA A 112 2.84 -5.27 -20.05
C ALA A 112 2.61 -6.76 -20.28
N LEU A 113 1.35 -7.16 -20.26
CA LEU A 113 0.90 -8.52 -20.55
C LEU A 113 0.82 -8.74 -22.07
N PRO A 114 1.43 -9.83 -22.59
CA PRO A 114 1.34 -10.18 -24.01
C PRO A 114 -0.08 -10.45 -24.51
N ASP A 115 -0.96 -11.01 -23.66
CA ASP A 115 -2.34 -11.35 -24.02
C ASP A 115 -3.34 -10.91 -22.93
N ILE A 116 -3.76 -9.65 -23.02
CA ILE A 116 -4.78 -9.10 -22.12
C ILE A 116 -6.18 -9.70 -22.39
N THR A 117 -6.44 -10.18 -23.60
CA THR A 117 -7.72 -10.79 -23.99
C THR A 117 -7.95 -12.09 -23.22
N GLU A 118 -6.89 -12.85 -22.96
CA GLU A 118 -6.96 -14.06 -22.13
C GLU A 118 -7.38 -13.73 -20.68
N VAL A 119 -6.82 -12.66 -20.10
CA VAL A 119 -7.17 -12.19 -18.76
C VAL A 119 -8.61 -11.71 -18.71
N HIS A 120 -9.03 -10.91 -19.70
CA HIS A 120 -10.41 -10.47 -19.85
C HIS A 120 -11.38 -11.66 -19.89
N SER A 121 -11.12 -12.62 -20.78
CA SER A 121 -11.97 -13.81 -20.94
C SER A 121 -12.01 -14.68 -19.68
N LEU A 122 -10.92 -14.74 -18.91
CA LEU A 122 -10.89 -15.42 -17.61
C LEU A 122 -11.85 -14.75 -16.63
N LEU A 123 -11.79 -13.42 -16.51
CA LEU A 123 -12.63 -12.66 -15.60
C LEU A 123 -14.11 -12.76 -15.98
N GLU A 124 -14.42 -12.70 -17.29
CA GLU A 124 -15.78 -12.94 -17.79
C GLU A 124 -16.28 -14.35 -17.47
N ARG A 125 -15.50 -15.41 -17.73
CA ARG A 125 -15.89 -16.80 -17.42
C ARG A 125 -16.10 -17.03 -15.92
N GLN A 126 -15.35 -16.32 -15.08
CA GLN A 126 -15.55 -16.35 -13.63
C GLN A 126 -16.71 -15.46 -13.17
N GLY A 127 -17.41 -14.77 -14.08
CA GLY A 127 -18.57 -13.94 -13.78
C GLY A 127 -18.24 -12.65 -13.02
N VAL A 128 -16.96 -12.25 -12.94
CA VAL A 128 -16.53 -11.10 -12.13
C VAL A 128 -16.75 -9.77 -12.82
N VAL A 129 -16.99 -9.76 -14.14
CA VAL A 129 -17.31 -8.55 -14.92
C VAL A 129 -18.79 -8.15 -14.74
N GLY A 130 -19.59 -9.01 -14.09
CA GLY A 130 -20.99 -8.73 -13.77
C GLY A 130 -21.88 -8.67 -15.02
N THR A 131 -22.89 -7.79 -14.97
CA THR A 131 -23.84 -7.57 -16.08
C THR A 131 -23.32 -6.61 -17.14
N THR A 132 -22.19 -5.96 -16.89
CA THR A 132 -21.64 -4.91 -17.74
C THR A 132 -20.81 -5.50 -18.87
N ARG A 133 -21.30 -5.40 -20.13
CA ARG A 133 -20.51 -5.83 -21.30
C ARG A 133 -19.52 -4.79 -21.82
N ASN A 134 -19.63 -3.55 -21.31
CA ASN A 134 -18.73 -2.46 -21.66
C ASN A 134 -17.63 -2.36 -20.61
N PHE A 135 -16.63 -3.21 -20.74
CA PHE A 135 -15.52 -3.34 -19.81
C PHE A 135 -14.21 -3.36 -20.59
N GLY A 136 -13.19 -2.70 -20.04
CA GLY A 136 -11.85 -2.67 -20.62
C GLY A 136 -10.78 -2.87 -19.56
N LEU A 137 -9.69 -3.52 -19.96
CA LEU A 137 -8.46 -3.66 -19.18
C LEU A 137 -7.28 -3.17 -20.01
N SER A 138 -6.39 -2.41 -19.36
CA SER A 138 -5.09 -2.10 -19.93
C SER A 138 -4.19 -3.34 -19.92
N PRO A 139 -3.40 -3.60 -20.99
CA PRO A 139 -2.36 -4.63 -20.95
C PRO A 139 -1.19 -4.23 -20.04
N ASP A 140 -1.05 -2.95 -19.71
CA ASP A 140 0.09 -2.43 -18.98
C ASP A 140 0.05 -2.78 -17.48
N LEU A 141 1.19 -3.21 -16.96
CA LEU A 141 1.44 -3.39 -15.54
C LEU A 141 1.90 -2.05 -14.96
N ILE A 142 0.94 -1.33 -14.40
CA ILE A 142 1.12 0.04 -13.93
C ILE A 142 1.87 0.04 -12.59
N PRO A 143 2.93 0.85 -12.41
CA PRO A 143 3.64 0.94 -11.13
C PRO A 143 2.91 1.88 -10.16
N LEU A 144 3.25 1.81 -8.86
CA LEU A 144 2.62 2.60 -7.80
C LEU A 144 2.71 4.11 -8.07
N GLU A 145 3.87 4.57 -8.53
CA GLU A 145 4.14 5.98 -8.79
C GLU A 145 3.25 6.55 -9.90
N THR A 146 2.76 5.71 -10.82
CA THR A 146 1.79 6.13 -11.83
C THR A 146 0.39 6.30 -11.24
N LEU A 147 -0.02 5.43 -10.31
CA LEU A 147 -1.31 5.58 -9.59
C LEU A 147 -1.30 6.77 -8.64
N GLU A 148 -0.21 6.98 -7.89
CA GLU A 148 -0.08 8.09 -6.93
C GLU A 148 -0.06 9.48 -7.61
N ARG A 149 0.29 9.53 -8.90
CA ARG A 149 0.22 10.77 -9.70
C ARG A 149 -1.19 11.10 -10.20
N ILE A 150 -2.17 10.21 -10.01
CA ILE A 150 -3.54 10.46 -10.44
C ILE A 150 -4.16 11.52 -9.54
N ARG A 151 -4.60 12.62 -10.16
CA ARG A 151 -5.31 13.69 -9.47
C ARG A 151 -6.72 13.26 -9.07
N PRO A 152 -7.14 13.46 -7.81
CA PRO A 152 -8.51 13.16 -7.38
C PRO A 152 -9.60 13.80 -8.26
N SER A 153 -9.41 15.04 -8.71
CA SER A 153 -10.38 15.71 -9.61
C SER A 153 -10.54 15.01 -10.95
N ARG A 154 -9.49 14.34 -11.45
CA ARG A 154 -9.55 13.54 -12.68
C ARG A 154 -10.40 12.30 -12.47
N VAL A 155 -10.24 11.62 -11.32
CA VAL A 155 -11.06 10.46 -10.93
C VAL A 155 -12.52 10.87 -10.73
N TYR A 156 -12.75 12.00 -10.06
CA TYR A 156 -14.07 12.60 -9.92
C TYR A 156 -14.72 12.83 -11.29
N ARG A 157 -14.01 13.44 -12.24
CA ARG A 157 -14.55 13.65 -13.59
C ARG A 157 -14.90 12.34 -14.28
N TRP A 158 -14.05 11.31 -14.22
CA TRP A 158 -14.36 10.01 -14.83
C TRP A 158 -15.62 9.37 -14.27
N ASN A 159 -15.81 9.46 -12.96
CA ASN A 159 -16.96 8.88 -12.29
C ASN A 159 -18.23 9.74 -12.43
N HIS A 160 -18.14 11.05 -12.71
CA HIS A 160 -19.29 11.97 -12.70
C HIS A 160 -19.67 12.56 -14.06
N VAL A 161 -18.77 12.55 -15.02
CA VAL A 161 -18.98 13.05 -16.38
C VAL A 161 -18.38 12.04 -17.35
N TYR A 162 -19.17 11.58 -18.33
CA TYR A 162 -18.62 10.71 -19.35
C TYR A 162 -17.45 11.41 -20.06
N ALA A 163 -16.26 10.86 -19.90
CA ALA A 163 -15.04 11.35 -20.51
C ALA A 163 -14.39 10.20 -21.30
N ALA A 164 -14.35 10.35 -22.62
CA ALA A 164 -13.55 9.48 -23.48
C ALA A 164 -12.08 9.56 -23.07
N GLY A 165 -11.35 8.44 -23.14
CA GLY A 165 -9.95 8.38 -22.71
C GLY A 165 -9.76 8.29 -21.19
N ALA A 166 -10.75 7.74 -20.47
CA ALA A 166 -10.52 7.30 -19.09
C ALA A 166 -9.31 6.34 -19.09
N LEU A 167 -8.36 6.59 -18.18
CA LEU A 167 -7.07 5.89 -18.07
C LEU A 167 -5.97 6.29 -19.07
N ASP A 168 -6.19 7.27 -19.94
CA ASP A 168 -5.11 7.77 -20.83
C ASP A 168 -3.89 8.27 -20.05
N GLY A 169 -2.69 7.96 -20.53
CA GLY A 169 -1.43 8.36 -19.90
C GLY A 169 -1.02 7.54 -18.67
N MET A 170 -1.67 6.40 -18.43
CA MET A 170 -1.19 5.40 -17.48
C MET A 170 -0.22 4.46 -18.19
N GLU A 171 1.08 4.71 -18.02
CA GLU A 171 2.12 3.90 -18.65
C GLU A 171 2.59 2.79 -17.70
N GLY A 172 2.75 1.58 -18.27
CA GLY A 172 3.34 0.44 -17.59
C GLY A 172 4.85 0.58 -17.37
N ALA A 173 5.38 -0.17 -16.41
CA ALA A 173 6.82 -0.21 -16.15
C ALA A 173 7.31 -1.63 -15.93
N ALA A 174 8.45 -1.96 -16.55
CA ALA A 174 9.13 -3.24 -16.36
C ALA A 174 9.47 -3.46 -14.88
N ILE A 175 9.55 -4.73 -14.46
CA ILE A 175 10.00 -5.11 -13.12
C ILE A 175 11.47 -5.53 -13.22
N GLU A 176 12.33 -4.81 -12.52
CA GLU A 176 13.74 -5.17 -12.39
C GLU A 176 13.91 -6.13 -11.21
N VAL A 177 14.32 -7.36 -11.49
CA VAL A 177 14.54 -8.41 -10.50
C VAL A 177 16.03 -8.57 -10.29
N ALA A 178 16.54 -8.17 -9.12
CA ALA A 178 17.95 -8.35 -8.79
C ALA A 178 18.31 -9.83 -8.56
N ALA A 179 19.57 -10.19 -8.79
CA ALA A 179 20.07 -11.53 -8.52
C ALA A 179 20.10 -11.84 -7.01
N GLY A 180 19.88 -13.11 -6.65
CA GLY A 180 20.32 -13.69 -5.38
C GLY A 180 19.26 -13.86 -4.30
N ARG A 181 18.21 -13.04 -4.27
CA ARG A 181 17.09 -13.19 -3.31
C ARG A 181 15.74 -12.91 -3.93
N GLU A 182 14.72 -13.53 -3.35
CA GLU A 182 13.32 -13.20 -3.64
C GLU A 182 13.04 -11.75 -3.26
N GLN A 183 12.26 -11.08 -4.09
CA GLN A 183 11.86 -9.68 -3.96
C GLN A 183 10.36 -9.56 -4.19
N ALA A 184 9.70 -8.71 -3.42
CA ALA A 184 8.31 -8.34 -3.65
C ALA A 184 8.25 -7.05 -4.48
N HIS A 185 7.46 -7.07 -5.54
CA HIS A 185 7.19 -5.91 -6.40
C HIS A 185 5.70 -5.66 -6.48
N LEU A 186 5.30 -4.42 -6.71
CA LEU A 186 3.89 -4.05 -6.88
C LEU A 186 3.62 -3.57 -8.30
N ARG A 187 2.62 -4.14 -8.93
CA ARG A 187 2.03 -3.63 -10.16
C ARG A 187 0.53 -3.61 -10.04
N PHE A 188 -0.12 -2.84 -10.90
CA PHE A 188 -1.57 -2.76 -10.99
C PHE A 188 -2.01 -3.11 -12.40
N LEU A 189 -3.00 -3.99 -12.53
CA LEU A 189 -3.81 -4.04 -13.73
C LEU A 189 -4.97 -3.08 -13.56
N VAL A 190 -5.08 -2.13 -14.47
CA VAL A 190 -6.09 -1.07 -14.41
C VAL A 190 -7.14 -1.31 -15.49
N GLY A 191 -8.40 -1.07 -15.15
CA GLY A 191 -9.51 -1.18 -16.08
C GLY A 191 -10.62 -0.21 -15.75
N ALA A 192 -11.64 -0.21 -16.60
CA ALA A 192 -12.84 0.57 -16.39
C ALA A 192 -14.07 -0.20 -16.90
N GLY A 193 -15.13 -0.20 -16.09
CA GLY A 193 -16.47 -0.59 -16.53
C GLY A 193 -17.29 0.64 -16.87
N ILE A 194 -18.09 0.58 -17.93
CA ILE A 194 -19.09 1.60 -18.27
C ILE A 194 -20.45 1.05 -17.88
N THR A 195 -20.98 1.52 -16.77
CA THR A 195 -22.23 1.01 -16.18
C THR A 195 -23.10 2.15 -15.67
N PRO A 196 -24.45 2.02 -15.66
CA PRO A 196 -25.31 2.90 -14.90
C PRO A 196 -24.87 3.01 -13.44
N ALA A 197 -24.88 4.23 -12.88
CA ALA A 197 -24.33 4.51 -11.57
C ALA A 197 -24.99 3.71 -10.42
N HIS A 198 -26.28 3.36 -10.55
CA HIS A 198 -27.01 2.56 -9.56
C HIS A 198 -26.71 1.05 -9.60
N LEU A 199 -26.01 0.55 -10.63
CA LEU A 199 -25.67 -0.87 -10.74
C LEU A 199 -24.32 -1.19 -10.09
N PRO A 200 -24.14 -2.42 -9.57
CA PRO A 200 -22.84 -2.90 -9.08
C PRO A 200 -21.75 -2.76 -10.14
N SER A 201 -20.55 -2.36 -9.71
CA SER A 201 -19.36 -2.32 -10.56
C SER A 201 -18.50 -3.57 -10.40
N PHE A 202 -17.38 -3.57 -11.12
CA PHE A 202 -16.33 -4.57 -10.98
C PHE A 202 -15.84 -4.73 -9.53
N LEU A 203 -15.85 -3.66 -8.74
CA LEU A 203 -15.38 -3.70 -7.35
C LEU A 203 -16.24 -4.65 -6.51
N GLU A 204 -17.55 -4.58 -6.64
CA GLU A 204 -18.49 -5.42 -5.91
C GLU A 204 -18.52 -6.86 -6.47
N THR A 205 -18.45 -7.02 -7.79
CA THR A 205 -18.55 -8.35 -8.44
C THR A 205 -17.26 -9.15 -8.41
N ALA A 206 -16.10 -8.50 -8.26
CA ALA A 206 -14.78 -9.13 -8.21
C ALA A 206 -14.17 -9.20 -6.80
N ALA A 207 -14.89 -8.74 -5.76
CA ALA A 207 -14.44 -8.72 -4.38
C ALA A 207 -14.02 -10.10 -3.84
N ASP A 208 -14.73 -11.17 -4.25
CA ASP A 208 -14.37 -12.55 -3.90
C ASP A 208 -13.20 -13.05 -4.75
N ILE A 209 -11.99 -12.75 -4.30
CA ILE A 209 -10.75 -13.24 -4.90
C ILE A 209 -10.63 -14.76 -4.85
N GLY A 210 -11.24 -15.44 -3.88
CA GLY A 210 -11.16 -16.90 -3.78
C GLY A 210 -11.67 -17.58 -5.04
N ARG A 211 -12.63 -16.96 -5.73
CA ARG A 211 -13.24 -17.46 -6.96
C ARG A 211 -12.32 -17.44 -8.18
N TRP A 212 -11.48 -16.41 -8.33
CA TRP A 212 -10.76 -16.15 -9.59
C TRP A 212 -9.24 -15.94 -9.43
N GLY A 213 -8.77 -15.59 -8.24
CA GLY A 213 -7.39 -15.18 -7.97
C GLY A 213 -6.36 -16.24 -8.36
N ALA A 214 -6.59 -17.51 -8.01
CA ALA A 214 -5.65 -18.58 -8.33
C ALA A 214 -5.52 -18.83 -9.85
N LEU A 215 -6.62 -18.71 -10.60
CA LEU A 215 -6.60 -18.81 -12.06
C LEU A 215 -5.86 -17.62 -12.67
N PHE A 216 -6.13 -16.42 -12.17
CA PHE A 216 -5.48 -15.19 -12.61
C PHE A 216 -3.97 -15.23 -12.37
N THR A 217 -3.53 -15.61 -11.17
CA THR A 217 -2.11 -15.82 -10.82
C THR A 217 -1.43 -16.76 -11.81
N ARG A 218 -2.03 -17.91 -12.13
CA ARG A 218 -1.46 -18.86 -13.09
C ARG A 218 -1.37 -18.29 -14.51
N THR A 219 -2.38 -17.54 -14.93
CA THR A 219 -2.38 -16.90 -16.25
C THR A 219 -1.26 -15.87 -16.35
N LEU A 220 -1.13 -14.96 -15.38
CA LEU A 220 -0.07 -13.96 -15.36
C LEU A 220 1.32 -14.61 -15.28
N ALA A 221 1.50 -15.60 -14.40
CA ALA A 221 2.76 -16.31 -14.24
C ALA A 221 3.22 -16.96 -15.56
N ARG A 222 2.30 -17.59 -16.30
CA ARG A 222 2.59 -18.19 -17.60
C ARG A 222 2.94 -17.13 -18.65
N GLN A 223 2.18 -16.05 -18.72
CA GLN A 223 2.40 -15.00 -19.71
C GLN A 223 3.73 -14.24 -19.50
N LEU A 224 4.17 -14.11 -18.24
CA LEU A 224 5.39 -13.40 -17.86
C LEU A 224 6.61 -14.33 -17.65
N ALA A 225 6.46 -15.63 -17.91
CA ALA A 225 7.50 -16.62 -17.67
C ALA A 225 8.76 -16.35 -18.51
N GLN A 226 9.93 -16.52 -17.89
CA GLN A 226 11.23 -16.39 -18.53
C GLN A 226 12.20 -17.42 -18.00
N SER A 227 13.24 -17.78 -18.78
CA SER A 227 14.27 -18.70 -18.34
C SER A 227 15.09 -18.12 -17.18
N GLY A 228 15.12 -18.82 -16.04
CA GLY A 228 15.85 -18.42 -14.84
C GLY A 228 15.10 -17.43 -13.94
N LEU A 229 13.82 -17.19 -14.20
CA LEU A 229 12.91 -16.39 -13.37
C LEU A 229 11.95 -17.32 -12.61
N GLU A 230 11.90 -17.15 -11.29
CA GLU A 230 10.83 -17.67 -10.44
C GLU A 230 9.86 -16.50 -10.19
N LEU A 231 8.58 -16.71 -10.48
CA LEU A 231 7.58 -15.63 -10.48
C LEU A 231 6.25 -16.12 -9.88
N LEU A 232 5.77 -15.40 -8.88
CA LEU A 232 4.46 -15.62 -8.26
C LEU A 232 3.68 -14.29 -8.18
N PRO A 233 2.82 -13.98 -9.16
CA PRO A 233 1.96 -12.80 -9.15
C PRO A 233 0.68 -13.05 -8.33
N LEU A 234 0.58 -12.44 -7.15
CA LEU A 234 -0.53 -12.56 -6.21
C LEU A 234 -1.51 -11.39 -6.40
N ALA A 235 -2.72 -11.68 -6.87
CA ALA A 235 -3.78 -10.68 -6.96
C ALA A 235 -4.33 -10.33 -5.56
N ARG A 236 -4.56 -9.03 -5.33
CA ARG A 236 -5.30 -8.49 -4.19
C ARG A 236 -6.65 -7.94 -4.67
N PRO A 237 -7.66 -7.85 -3.78
CA PRO A 237 -9.01 -7.46 -4.18
C PRO A 237 -8.99 -6.15 -4.98
N PRO A 238 -9.77 -6.05 -6.06
CA PRO A 238 -9.84 -4.82 -6.83
C PRO A 238 -10.35 -3.68 -5.95
N ALA A 239 -9.80 -2.50 -6.17
CA ALA A 239 -10.20 -1.28 -5.47
C ALA A 239 -10.34 -0.13 -6.46
N ALA A 240 -11.06 0.91 -6.05
CA ALA A 240 -11.06 2.16 -6.79
C ALA A 240 -9.65 2.76 -6.84
N LEU A 241 -9.34 3.57 -7.86
CA LEU A 241 -7.97 3.93 -8.22
C LEU A 241 -7.14 4.55 -7.08
N LEU A 242 -7.69 5.51 -6.34
CA LEU A 242 -7.01 6.21 -5.25
C LEU A 242 -6.84 5.27 -4.05
N ALA A 243 -7.87 4.49 -3.73
CA ALA A 243 -7.81 3.51 -2.65
C ALA A 243 -6.83 2.36 -2.94
N ALA A 244 -6.74 1.93 -4.20
CA ALA A 244 -5.89 0.83 -4.64
C ALA A 244 -4.40 1.12 -4.43
N ALA A 245 -3.95 2.36 -4.63
CA ALA A 245 -2.56 2.75 -4.43
C ALA A 245 -2.09 2.42 -3.00
N HIS A 246 -2.85 2.88 -2.00
CA HIS A 246 -2.54 2.62 -0.60
C HIS A 246 -2.65 1.13 -0.24
N ALA A 247 -3.73 0.46 -0.65
CA ALA A 247 -3.92 -0.96 -0.37
C ALA A 247 -2.82 -1.84 -0.97
N GLY A 248 -2.41 -1.56 -2.21
CA GLY A 248 -1.33 -2.25 -2.89
C GLY A 248 0.03 -1.99 -2.22
N ARG A 249 0.30 -0.74 -1.83
CA ARG A 249 1.51 -0.36 -1.09
C ARG A 249 1.65 -1.15 0.21
N ARG A 250 0.58 -1.24 1.01
CA ARG A 250 0.60 -2.05 2.24
C ARG A 250 0.90 -3.51 1.93
N ALA A 251 0.19 -4.08 0.96
CA ALA A 251 0.34 -5.50 0.60
C ALA A 251 1.77 -5.86 0.14
N VAL A 252 2.44 -5.01 -0.65
CA VAL A 252 3.81 -5.30 -1.09
C VAL A 252 4.83 -5.19 0.04
N ILE A 253 4.65 -4.25 0.98
CA ILE A 253 5.53 -4.11 2.14
C ILE A 253 5.34 -5.29 3.09
N GLU A 254 4.09 -5.71 3.34
CA GLU A 254 3.77 -6.93 4.10
C GLU A 254 4.49 -8.15 3.51
N THR A 255 4.34 -8.39 2.20
CA THR A 255 5.02 -9.52 1.54
C THR A 255 6.55 -9.37 1.57
N ALA A 256 7.09 -8.16 1.40
CA ALA A 256 8.53 -7.94 1.51
C ALA A 256 9.04 -8.27 2.92
N PHE A 257 8.28 -7.92 3.96
CA PHE A 257 8.59 -8.24 5.34
C PHE A 257 8.50 -9.74 5.62
N GLU A 258 7.48 -10.44 5.09
CA GLU A 258 7.35 -11.90 5.17
C GLU A 258 8.56 -12.64 4.59
N LEU A 259 9.00 -12.23 3.39
CA LEU A 259 10.19 -12.77 2.74
C LEU A 259 11.45 -12.50 3.57
N PHE A 260 11.61 -11.27 4.06
CA PHE A 260 12.72 -10.88 4.91
C PHE A 260 12.77 -11.70 6.20
N ALA A 261 11.68 -11.73 6.98
CA ALA A 261 11.65 -12.34 8.30
C ALA A 261 11.88 -13.86 8.19
N SER A 262 11.24 -14.51 7.22
CA SER A 262 11.41 -15.94 6.97
C SER A 262 12.86 -16.30 6.64
N HIS A 263 13.53 -15.47 5.82
CA HIS A 263 14.94 -15.65 5.48
C HIS A 263 15.86 -15.35 6.67
N ALA A 264 15.74 -14.17 7.27
CA ALA A 264 16.65 -13.69 8.32
C ALA A 264 16.61 -14.59 9.57
N VAL A 265 15.42 -14.98 10.03
CA VAL A 265 15.24 -15.89 11.17
C VAL A 265 15.85 -17.26 10.87
N ARG A 266 15.60 -17.80 9.67
CA ARG A 266 16.14 -19.10 9.26
C ARG A 266 17.67 -19.06 9.20
N THR A 267 18.24 -18.05 8.56
CA THR A 267 19.69 -17.88 8.45
C THR A 267 20.33 -17.74 9.81
N CYS A 268 19.75 -16.94 10.71
CA CYS A 268 20.24 -16.82 12.07
C CYS A 268 20.26 -18.16 12.82
N ARG A 269 19.18 -18.93 12.76
CA ARG A 269 19.11 -20.25 13.41
C ARG A 269 20.15 -21.23 12.88
N MET A 270 20.42 -21.20 11.58
CA MET A 270 21.42 -22.08 10.97
C MET A 270 22.86 -21.70 11.34
N THR A 271 23.13 -20.41 11.52
CA THR A 271 24.51 -19.89 11.68
C THR A 271 24.89 -19.63 13.14
N ALA A 272 23.99 -19.04 13.93
CA ALA A 272 24.31 -18.44 15.22
C ALA A 272 23.26 -18.72 16.32
N GLY A 273 22.36 -19.70 16.11
CA GLY A 273 21.34 -20.09 17.09
C GLY A 273 20.11 -19.19 17.09
N GLU A 274 19.39 -19.17 18.22
CA GLU A 274 18.08 -18.49 18.29
C GLU A 274 18.22 -16.97 18.07
N PRO A 275 17.46 -16.37 17.14
CA PRO A 275 17.53 -14.95 16.88
C PRO A 275 16.89 -14.13 18.00
N VAL A 276 17.41 -12.92 18.17
CA VAL A 276 16.77 -11.83 18.88
C VAL A 276 16.32 -10.80 17.86
N VAL A 277 15.05 -10.38 17.95
CA VAL A 277 14.47 -9.39 17.07
C VAL A 277 14.25 -8.09 17.82
N ILE A 278 14.74 -6.98 17.26
CA ILE A 278 14.54 -5.64 17.80
C ILE A 278 13.70 -4.83 16.83
N VAL A 279 12.61 -4.25 17.32
CA VAL A 279 11.74 -3.34 16.58
C VAL A 279 11.89 -1.93 17.15
N SER A 280 12.09 -0.95 16.28
CA SER A 280 12.35 0.44 16.66
C SER A 280 11.66 1.43 15.70
N ALA A 281 11.23 2.57 16.23
CA ALA A 281 10.64 3.65 15.45
C ALA A 281 11.71 4.72 15.15
N HIS A 282 11.80 5.15 13.88
CA HIS A 282 12.80 6.11 13.40
C HIS A 282 12.13 7.26 12.67
N ARG A 283 12.55 8.49 12.99
CA ARG A 283 12.15 9.71 12.26
C ARG A 283 13.16 9.98 11.15
N ASN A 284 12.70 10.01 9.91
CA ASN A 284 13.52 10.37 8.75
C ASN A 284 12.93 11.65 8.11
N GLY A 285 13.23 12.80 8.71
CA GLY A 285 12.66 14.08 8.33
C GLY A 285 11.13 14.11 8.51
N HIS A 286 10.40 14.22 7.40
CA HIS A 286 8.93 14.21 7.40
C HIS A 286 8.32 12.80 7.27
N ALA A 287 9.12 11.78 6.96
CA ALA A 287 8.69 10.40 6.83
C ALA A 287 9.07 9.60 8.10
N GLY A 288 8.12 8.82 8.63
CA GLY A 288 8.36 7.89 9.73
C GLY A 288 8.58 6.48 9.20
N GLU A 289 9.39 5.68 9.87
CA GLU A 289 9.58 4.27 9.53
C GLU A 289 9.75 3.40 10.79
N LEU A 290 9.40 2.12 10.67
CA LEU A 290 9.79 1.10 11.64
C LEU A 290 11.00 0.34 11.09
N ARG A 291 11.97 0.04 11.95
CA ARG A 291 13.10 -0.83 11.62
C ARG A 291 13.01 -2.11 12.43
N VAL A 292 13.08 -3.25 11.75
CA VAL A 292 13.16 -4.58 12.35
C VAL A 292 14.56 -5.12 12.12
N SER A 293 15.26 -5.41 13.21
CA SER A 293 16.62 -5.95 13.20
C SER A 293 16.58 -7.39 13.69
N VAL A 294 17.25 -8.31 13.00
CA VAL A 294 17.42 -9.71 13.40
C VAL A 294 18.90 -9.95 13.66
N SER A 295 19.25 -10.34 14.87
CA SER A 295 20.65 -10.57 15.27
C SER A 295 20.79 -11.74 16.25
N SER A 296 22.02 -12.15 16.55
CA SER A 296 22.31 -13.20 17.54
C SER A 296 23.22 -12.67 18.66
N MET A 297 23.05 -13.20 19.87
CA MET A 297 23.98 -12.98 20.97
C MET A 297 25.35 -13.65 20.73
N LEU A 298 25.38 -14.68 19.88
CA LEU A 298 26.56 -15.52 19.66
C LEU A 298 27.46 -15.00 18.52
N ASP A 299 26.92 -14.23 17.59
CA ASP A 299 27.64 -13.70 16.43
C ASP A 299 27.22 -12.26 16.10
N ASP A 300 28.14 -11.32 16.32
CA ASP A 300 27.93 -9.88 16.09
C ASP A 300 27.93 -9.51 14.60
N ALA A 301 28.53 -10.35 13.75
CA ALA A 301 28.56 -10.10 12.31
C ALA A 301 27.18 -10.37 11.67
N LEU A 302 26.34 -11.14 12.36
CA LEU A 302 25.01 -11.47 11.90
C LEU A 302 24.00 -10.40 12.34
N LEU A 303 23.83 -9.39 11.48
CA LEU A 303 22.82 -8.35 11.62
C LEU A 303 22.08 -8.18 10.29
N GLU A 304 20.82 -8.60 10.27
CA GLU A 304 19.91 -8.41 9.15
C GLU A 304 18.87 -7.33 9.51
N GLY A 305 18.47 -6.53 8.52
CA GLY A 305 17.60 -5.38 8.75
C GLY A 305 16.51 -5.22 7.70
N PHE A 306 15.32 -4.84 8.16
CA PHE A 306 14.20 -4.43 7.31
C PHE A 306 13.67 -3.07 7.73
N CYS A 307 13.45 -2.21 6.75
CA CYS A 307 12.79 -0.93 6.93
C CYS A 307 11.35 -1.01 6.42
N TRP A 308 10.41 -0.72 7.31
CA TRP A 308 9.00 -0.56 7.02
C TRP A 308 8.66 0.94 6.97
N PRO A 309 8.63 1.55 5.78
CA PRO A 309 8.25 2.95 5.66
C PRO A 309 6.78 3.13 6.04
N LEU A 310 6.43 4.17 6.79
CA LEU A 310 5.06 4.47 7.18
C LEU A 310 4.47 5.56 6.28
N HIS A 311 3.26 5.30 5.80
CA HIS A 311 2.42 6.26 5.12
C HIS A 311 1.49 6.96 6.15
N PRO A 312 1.06 8.21 5.92
CA PRO A 312 0.09 8.88 6.82
C PRO A 312 -1.26 8.15 6.98
N LEU A 313 -1.62 7.30 6.01
CA LEU A 313 -2.83 6.46 6.09
C LEU A 313 -2.64 5.16 6.88
N ASP A 314 -1.41 4.76 7.15
CA ASP A 314 -1.15 3.51 7.86
C ASP A 314 -1.71 3.55 9.28
N GLU A 315 -2.22 2.41 9.76
CA GLU A 315 -2.59 2.25 11.15
C GLU A 315 -1.44 1.58 11.89
N LEU A 316 -0.71 2.36 12.70
CA LEU A 316 0.52 1.87 13.36
C LEU A 316 0.25 0.61 14.20
N ASN A 317 -0.87 0.59 14.93
CA ASN A 317 -1.24 -0.56 15.76
C ASN A 317 -1.53 -1.82 14.92
N GLU A 318 -2.13 -1.68 13.74
CA GLU A 318 -2.34 -2.82 12.84
C GLU A 318 -0.99 -3.35 12.34
N ILE A 319 -0.09 -2.46 11.92
CA ILE A 319 1.25 -2.86 11.44
C ILE A 319 2.04 -3.56 12.55
N VAL A 320 2.04 -3.01 13.76
CA VAL A 320 2.70 -3.61 14.92
C VAL A 320 2.12 -5.00 15.22
N SER A 321 0.79 -5.14 15.18
CA SER A 321 0.14 -6.43 15.36
C SER A 321 0.50 -7.43 14.26
N SER A 322 0.55 -7.00 12.99
CA SER A 322 1.00 -7.84 11.87
C SER A 322 2.45 -8.31 12.04
N ILE A 323 3.33 -7.43 12.53
CA ILE A 323 4.73 -7.79 12.84
C ILE A 323 4.78 -8.84 13.95
N GLU A 324 4.06 -8.63 15.06
CA GLU A 324 3.98 -9.59 16.17
C GLU A 324 3.50 -10.97 15.71
N VAL A 325 2.38 -11.01 14.98
CA VAL A 325 1.79 -12.25 14.46
C VAL A 325 2.78 -13.00 13.55
N LEU A 326 3.50 -12.29 12.68
CA LEU A 326 4.49 -12.93 11.82
C LEU A 326 5.68 -13.48 12.62
N LEU A 327 6.23 -12.72 13.57
CA LEU A 327 7.35 -13.16 14.39
C LEU A 327 6.98 -14.36 15.26
N GLU A 328 5.75 -14.40 15.76
CA GLU A 328 5.18 -15.56 16.45
C GLU A 328 5.07 -16.78 15.51
N ALA A 329 4.58 -16.59 14.28
CA ALA A 329 4.54 -17.64 13.26
C ALA A 329 5.95 -18.16 12.89
N CYS A 330 6.95 -17.28 12.88
CA CYS A 330 8.37 -17.64 12.75
C CYS A 330 8.97 -18.27 14.02
N ARG A 331 8.21 -18.34 15.12
CA ARG A 331 8.58 -18.89 16.44
C ARG A 331 9.73 -18.14 17.11
N VAL A 332 9.85 -16.84 16.90
CA VAL A 332 10.90 -16.03 17.55
C VAL A 332 10.59 -15.92 19.03
N GLY A 333 11.52 -16.35 19.89
CA GLY A 333 11.31 -16.36 21.35
C GLY A 333 11.65 -15.06 22.07
N ASP A 334 12.50 -14.20 21.48
CA ASP A 334 12.96 -12.94 22.08
C ASP A 334 12.71 -11.78 21.11
N VAL A 335 11.65 -11.02 21.36
CA VAL A 335 11.28 -9.82 20.61
C VAL A 335 11.32 -8.62 21.56
N ARG A 336 12.13 -7.62 21.20
CA ARG A 336 12.38 -6.42 22.00
C ARG A 336 11.92 -5.18 21.24
N TRP A 337 11.30 -4.27 21.98
CA TRP A 337 10.73 -3.04 21.41
C TRP A 337 11.44 -1.84 22.03
N VAL A 338 11.93 -0.93 21.19
CA VAL A 338 12.55 0.31 21.65
C VAL A 338 11.44 1.32 22.00
N PRO A 339 11.32 1.76 23.26
CA PRO A 339 10.19 2.59 23.71
C PRO A 339 10.29 4.06 23.26
N GLU A 340 11.50 4.50 22.88
CA GLU A 340 11.78 5.86 22.42
C GLU A 340 12.15 5.85 20.93
N PHE A 341 12.15 7.03 20.31
CA PHE A 341 12.70 7.15 18.96
C PHE A 341 14.18 6.78 18.99
N ALA A 342 14.57 5.84 18.13
CA ALA A 342 15.97 5.54 17.97
C ALA A 342 16.66 6.73 17.27
N THR A 343 17.76 7.19 17.85
CA THR A 343 18.60 8.25 17.27
C THR A 343 19.36 7.71 16.07
N GLU A 344 19.31 8.39 14.93
CA GLU A 344 20.18 8.06 13.80
C GLU A 344 21.65 8.32 14.16
N PRO A 345 22.55 7.34 14.04
CA PRO A 345 23.96 7.63 14.10
C PRO A 345 24.38 8.43 12.86
N SER A 346 25.20 9.45 13.09
CA SER A 346 25.65 10.48 12.14
C SER A 346 26.33 9.96 10.85
N ALA A 347 26.50 8.65 10.63
CA ALA A 347 27.13 8.13 9.41
C ALA A 347 26.73 6.68 9.09
N ALA A 348 26.28 6.48 7.85
CA ALA A 348 26.04 5.25 7.09
C ALA A 348 24.67 4.53 7.28
N PRO A 349 24.02 4.08 6.18
CA PRO A 349 22.73 3.37 6.21
C PRO A 349 22.79 1.97 6.87
N ALA A 350 23.98 1.43 7.11
CA ALA A 350 24.18 0.18 7.86
C ALA A 350 24.24 0.40 9.38
N ALA A 351 24.49 1.63 9.85
CA ALA A 351 24.51 1.99 11.27
C ALA A 351 23.08 2.18 11.84
N ALA A 352 22.05 1.98 11.02
CA ALA A 352 20.64 2.25 11.29
C ALA A 352 19.88 1.14 12.03
N PHE A 353 20.42 -0.08 12.05
CA PHE A 353 19.82 -1.26 12.70
C PHE A 353 20.49 -1.54 14.04
N ILE A 354 19.71 -2.04 15.00
CA ILE A 354 20.15 -2.20 16.38
C ILE A 354 20.46 -3.68 16.61
N SER A 355 21.73 -4.00 16.89
CA SER A 355 22.10 -5.35 17.31
C SER A 355 21.64 -5.62 18.74
N VAL A 356 21.42 -6.88 19.09
CA VAL A 356 21.07 -7.26 20.48
C VAL A 356 22.12 -6.80 21.49
N ARG A 357 23.41 -6.85 21.15
CA ARG A 357 24.48 -6.39 22.04
C ARG A 357 24.45 -4.88 22.22
N ASP A 358 24.19 -4.11 21.17
CA ASP A 358 24.11 -2.65 21.29
C ASP A 358 22.89 -2.23 22.11
N PHE A 359 21.75 -2.90 21.90
CA PHE A 359 20.55 -2.71 22.73
C PHE A 359 20.83 -2.96 24.21
N ASP A 360 21.49 -4.07 24.56
CA ASP A 360 21.80 -4.42 25.94
C ASP A 360 22.82 -3.47 26.58
N ARG A 361 23.77 -2.92 25.82
CA ARG A 361 24.69 -1.88 26.32
C ARG A 361 23.95 -0.60 26.68
N THR A 362 23.01 -0.17 25.84
CA THR A 362 22.23 1.06 26.10
C THR A 362 21.21 0.88 27.22
N ALA A 363 20.58 -0.29 27.31
CA ALA A 363 19.62 -0.61 28.38
C ALA A 363 20.31 -0.82 29.74
N GLY A 364 21.57 -1.28 29.75
CA GLY A 364 22.37 -1.52 30.95
C GLY A 364 23.03 -0.29 31.58
N THR A 365 22.83 0.92 31.03
CA THR A 365 23.41 2.15 31.59
C THR A 365 22.35 2.91 32.41
N PRO A 366 22.31 2.79 33.75
CA PRO A 366 21.42 3.60 34.56
C PRO A 366 21.90 5.06 34.54
N GLY A 367 21.17 5.91 33.81
CA GLY A 367 21.16 7.36 33.99
C GLY A 367 22.42 8.12 33.55
N ARG A 368 22.33 8.77 32.39
CA ARG A 368 22.78 10.17 32.25
C ARG A 368 21.76 10.91 31.38
N HIS A 369 20.82 11.56 32.08
CA HIS A 369 19.98 12.63 31.55
C HIS A 369 20.82 13.83 31.13
#